data_AF-A0A936L407-F1
#
_entry.id   AF-A0A936L407-F1
#
_cell.length_a   1.000
_cell.length_b   1.000
_cell.length_c   1.000
_cell.angle_alpha   90.00
_cell.angle_beta   90.00
_cell.angle_gamma   90.00
#
_symmetry.space_group_name_H-M   'P 1'
#
loop_
_entity.id
_entity.type
_entity.pdbx_description
1 polymer ?
#
loop_
_entity_poly.entity_id
_entity_poly.type
_entity_poly.pdbx_seq_one_letter_code
_entity_poly.pdbx_strand_id
1 'polypeptide(L)'
;MRWLLIIIAFITWGDLFSQTPSTRRRSGRSAAARPIVTSEECVAGGCPCCIFLSRRSGTVCKSDHSEMEEVETSWGTQVTTVVGGKTFKIFNANGAIVTKIEEILSVLPAAYLDAVPGNFRIGNPRNGNKNVTTEGTVGGGSRRCFVKNIEYEYIILHPEVFTLRSEDPILTILHEIGHFVDREYGISQSLLSEHSDHFRTYLASYHGDSRGNDEVIAQGIMYYIKGTYWPRMRRGEPIPLRATTRFPQWLMDIIVNDINSRS
;
A
#
# COMPACT_ATOMS: atom_id res chain seq x y z
N MET A 1 -55.38 -74.39 -24.85
CA MET A 1 -56.04 -74.02 -26.13
C MET A 1 -55.83 -72.53 -26.35
N ARG A 2 -55.46 -72.17 -27.59
CA ARG A 2 -55.65 -70.92 -28.36
C ARG A 2 -56.25 -69.72 -27.57
N TRP A 3 -55.77 -68.48 -27.69
CA TRP A 3 -55.52 -67.73 -28.93
C TRP A 3 -54.52 -66.57 -28.73
N LEU A 4 -53.75 -66.30 -29.79
CA LEU A 4 -53.09 -65.02 -30.07
C LEU A 4 -54.12 -63.88 -30.19
N LEU A 5 -53.70 -62.65 -29.89
CA LEU A 5 -53.87 -61.51 -30.81
C LEU A 5 -52.85 -60.40 -30.51
N ILE A 6 -52.53 -59.68 -31.58
CA ILE A 6 -51.32 -58.91 -31.88
C ILE A 6 -51.69 -57.43 -32.06
N ILE A 7 -50.85 -56.54 -31.52
CA ILE A 7 -50.48 -55.16 -31.93
C ILE A 7 -51.57 -54.05 -31.93
N ILE A 8 -51.25 -52.89 -31.32
CA ILE A 8 -50.95 -51.58 -31.98
C ILE A 8 -50.34 -50.62 -30.94
N ALA A 9 -49.24 -49.97 -31.32
CA ALA A 9 -48.51 -48.95 -30.59
C ALA A 9 -49.11 -47.55 -30.81
N PHE A 10 -48.95 -46.63 -29.85
CA PHE A 10 -48.52 -45.25 -30.10
C PHE A 10 -47.90 -44.63 -28.84
N ILE A 11 -46.92 -43.77 -29.08
CA ILE A 11 -45.84 -43.29 -28.22
C ILE A 11 -46.27 -42.07 -27.40
N THR A 12 -45.82 -41.97 -26.14
CA THR A 12 -45.29 -40.70 -25.59
C THR A 12 -44.15 -40.97 -24.61
N TRP A 13 -42.97 -40.51 -25.00
CA TRP A 13 -41.77 -40.37 -24.19
C TRP A 13 -41.97 -39.41 -23.01
N GLY A 14 -41.35 -39.72 -21.88
CA GLY A 14 -41.27 -38.87 -20.70
C GLY A 14 -40.63 -39.63 -19.54
N ASP A 15 -39.38 -40.06 -19.72
CA ASP A 15 -38.63 -40.84 -18.74
C ASP A 15 -38.38 -40.06 -17.45
N LEU A 16 -38.72 -40.74 -16.35
CA LEU A 16 -38.26 -40.50 -14.99
C LEU A 16 -36.74 -40.70 -14.90
N PHE A 17 -36.12 -39.88 -14.05
CA PHE A 17 -35.09 -40.19 -13.04
C PHE A 17 -34.07 -39.05 -12.99
N SER A 18 -33.96 -38.38 -11.84
CA SER A 18 -32.67 -37.97 -11.26
C SER A 18 -32.85 -37.33 -9.88
N GLN A 19 -32.52 -38.14 -8.87
CA GLN A 19 -31.65 -37.83 -7.73
C GLN A 19 -31.74 -36.42 -7.11
N THR A 20 -32.27 -36.36 -5.88
CA THR A 20 -32.10 -35.26 -4.92
C THR A 20 -30.61 -34.99 -4.64
N PRO A 21 -30.07 -33.79 -4.95
CA PRO A 21 -28.72 -33.43 -4.56
C PRO A 21 -28.69 -32.71 -3.21
N SER A 22 -27.86 -33.28 -2.33
CA SER A 22 -27.17 -32.69 -1.17
C SER A 22 -27.12 -31.15 -1.12
N THR A 23 -27.64 -30.58 -0.04
CA THR A 23 -27.42 -29.18 0.37
C THR A 23 -26.01 -29.01 0.95
N ARG A 24 -24.98 -29.15 0.13
CA ARG A 24 -23.67 -28.55 0.39
C ARG A 24 -23.62 -27.23 -0.36
N ARG A 25 -24.02 -26.15 0.34
CA ARG A 25 -23.82 -24.76 -0.11
C ARG A 25 -22.31 -24.53 -0.24
N ARG A 26 -21.78 -24.81 -1.43
CA ARG A 26 -20.43 -24.40 -1.83
C ARG A 26 -20.50 -22.88 -1.91
N SER A 27 -19.86 -22.21 -0.95
CA SER A 27 -19.65 -20.77 -1.00
C SER A 27 -18.83 -20.46 -2.26
N GLY A 28 -19.54 -20.18 -3.36
CA GLY A 28 -18.96 -19.63 -4.57
C GLY A 28 -18.40 -18.27 -4.22
N ARG A 29 -17.10 -18.22 -3.90
CA ARG A 29 -16.33 -16.98 -3.89
C ARG A 29 -16.09 -16.60 -5.35
N SER A 30 -17.17 -16.21 -6.03
CA SER A 30 -17.07 -15.42 -7.24
C SER A 30 -16.54 -14.08 -6.78
N ALA A 31 -15.23 -13.88 -6.89
CA ALA A 31 -14.65 -12.55 -6.79
C ALA A 31 -15.24 -11.75 -7.94
N ALA A 32 -16.40 -11.12 -7.70
CA ALA A 32 -16.96 -10.14 -8.62
C ALA A 32 -15.85 -9.11 -8.86
N ALA A 33 -15.38 -9.02 -10.10
CA ALA A 33 -14.51 -7.94 -10.52
C ALA A 33 -15.30 -6.65 -10.24
N ARG A 34 -14.97 -5.99 -9.12
CA ARG A 34 -15.55 -4.68 -8.78
C ARG A 34 -15.32 -3.77 -10.00
N PRO A 35 -16.33 -3.03 -10.47
CA PRO A 35 -16.18 -2.20 -11.67
C PRO A 35 -14.99 -1.25 -11.47
N ILE A 36 -14.15 -1.17 -12.50
CA ILE A 36 -13.06 -0.20 -12.56
C ILE A 36 -13.72 1.17 -12.68
N VAL A 37 -13.76 1.91 -11.57
CA VAL A 37 -14.26 3.29 -11.50
C VAL A 37 -13.09 4.27 -11.45
N THR A 38 -13.32 5.50 -11.89
CA THR A 38 -12.41 6.63 -11.67
C THR A 38 -12.32 6.95 -10.17
N SER A 39 -11.28 7.69 -9.77
CA SER A 39 -11.16 8.09 -8.36
C SER A 39 -12.29 9.04 -7.95
N GLU A 40 -12.72 9.88 -8.89
CA GLU A 40 -13.82 10.82 -8.74
C GLU A 40 -15.16 10.09 -8.56
N GLU A 41 -15.45 9.09 -9.38
CA GLU A 41 -16.66 8.25 -9.24
C GLU A 41 -16.66 7.46 -7.93
N CYS A 42 -15.49 6.96 -7.50
CA CYS A 42 -15.37 6.26 -6.23
C CYS A 42 -15.69 7.19 -5.03
N VAL A 43 -15.17 8.42 -5.07
CA VAL A 43 -15.44 9.43 -4.03
C VAL A 43 -16.91 9.86 -4.07
N ALA A 44 -17.46 10.13 -5.26
CA ALA A 44 -18.86 10.51 -5.44
C ALA A 44 -19.83 9.40 -4.98
N GLY A 45 -19.41 8.14 -5.08
CA GLY A 45 -20.13 6.99 -4.55
C GLY A 45 -20.12 6.85 -3.02
N GLY A 46 -19.52 7.81 -2.29
CA GLY A 46 -19.46 7.80 -0.83
C GLY A 46 -18.48 6.77 -0.26
N CYS A 47 -17.48 6.35 -1.04
CA CYS A 47 -16.50 5.39 -0.55
C CYS A 47 -15.58 6.01 0.52
N PRO A 48 -15.36 5.34 1.67
CA PRO A 48 -14.54 5.91 2.74
C PRO A 48 -13.05 5.91 2.42
N CYS A 49 -12.56 5.00 1.57
CA CYS A 49 -11.19 4.98 1.10
C CYS A 49 -11.11 4.47 -0.35
N CYS A 50 -10.82 5.37 -1.28
CA CYS A 50 -10.60 5.05 -2.69
C CYS A 50 -9.11 4.80 -2.94
N ILE A 51 -8.75 3.64 -3.48
CA ILE A 51 -7.35 3.28 -3.76
C ILE A 51 -7.16 3.09 -5.26
N PHE A 52 -6.29 3.90 -5.86
CA PHE A 52 -5.89 3.72 -7.25
C PHE A 52 -4.90 2.56 -7.39
N LEU A 53 -5.22 1.60 -8.27
CA LEU A 53 -4.36 0.47 -8.57
C LEU A 53 -3.81 0.60 -10.00
N SER A 54 -2.57 1.08 -10.12
CA SER A 54 -1.90 1.31 -11.40
C SER A 54 -1.93 0.10 -12.34
N ARG A 55 -1.66 -1.11 -11.81
CA ARG A 55 -1.69 -2.38 -12.58
C ARG A 55 -3.07 -2.72 -13.18
N ARG A 56 -4.15 -2.23 -12.58
CA ARG A 56 -5.53 -2.46 -13.02
C ARG A 56 -6.13 -1.25 -13.72
N SER A 57 -5.38 -0.15 -13.83
CA SER A 57 -5.83 1.13 -14.38
C SER A 57 -7.21 1.54 -13.83
N GLY A 58 -7.37 1.43 -12.50
CA GLY A 58 -8.69 1.60 -11.88
C GLY A 58 -8.64 1.84 -10.38
N THR A 59 -9.71 2.46 -9.87
CA THR A 59 -9.88 2.72 -8.45
C THR A 59 -10.71 1.62 -7.81
N VAL A 60 -10.28 1.13 -6.65
CA VAL A 60 -11.03 0.20 -5.83
C VAL A 60 -11.52 0.93 -4.60
N CYS A 61 -12.83 0.87 -4.37
CA CYS A 61 -13.41 1.31 -3.11
C CYS A 61 -13.12 0.29 -2.00
N LYS A 62 -12.55 0.76 -0.89
CA LYS A 62 -12.41 0.03 0.37
C LYS A 62 -13.45 0.53 1.37
N SER A 63 -14.67 0.00 1.24
CA SER A 63 -15.81 0.24 2.14
C SER A 63 -15.97 -0.83 3.21
N ASP A 64 -15.21 -1.92 3.12
CA ASP A 64 -15.13 -2.94 4.14
C ASP A 64 -14.42 -2.37 5.38
N HIS A 65 -15.21 -1.82 6.29
CA HIS A 65 -14.84 -1.82 7.71
C HIS A 65 -14.65 -3.26 8.22
N SER A 66 -15.08 -4.31 7.50
CA SER A 66 -14.93 -5.72 7.90
C SER A 66 -13.46 -6.23 7.98
N GLU A 67 -12.47 -5.36 7.77
CA GLU A 67 -11.06 -5.59 8.07
C GLU A 67 -10.43 -4.41 8.85
N MET A 68 -11.24 -3.51 9.43
CA MET A 68 -10.87 -2.28 10.17
C MET A 68 -11.64 -2.12 11.49
N GLU A 69 -12.88 -2.61 11.60
CA GLU A 69 -13.56 -2.89 12.87
C GLU A 69 -12.80 -4.01 13.60
N GLU A 70 -12.51 -3.80 14.88
CA GLU A 70 -11.64 -4.67 15.68
C GLU A 70 -10.23 -4.87 15.09
N VAL A 71 -9.74 -3.94 14.25
CA VAL A 71 -8.37 -4.03 13.73
C VAL A 71 -7.33 -4.03 14.81
N GLU A 72 -7.52 -3.26 15.86
CA GLU A 72 -6.58 -3.24 16.98
C GLU A 72 -6.48 -4.65 17.60
N THR A 73 -7.62 -5.33 17.79
CA THR A 73 -7.70 -6.69 18.29
C THR A 73 -7.14 -7.72 17.30
N SER A 74 -7.47 -7.58 16.02
CA SER A 74 -7.13 -8.56 14.99
C SER A 74 -5.67 -8.43 14.53
N TRP A 75 -5.09 -7.23 14.55
CA TRP A 75 -3.69 -7.00 14.24
C TRP A 75 -2.78 -7.45 15.37
N GLY A 76 -3.14 -7.22 16.62
CA GLY A 76 -2.38 -7.72 17.77
C GLY A 76 -1.91 -6.59 18.68
N THR A 77 -0.78 -6.78 19.35
CA THR A 77 -0.30 -5.85 20.38
C THR A 77 0.02 -4.48 19.79
N GLN A 78 -0.52 -3.44 20.41
CA GLN A 78 -0.30 -2.05 20.04
C GLN A 78 0.65 -1.37 21.03
N VAL A 79 1.56 -0.57 20.50
CA VAL A 79 2.32 0.44 21.24
C VAL A 79 1.94 1.81 20.69
N THR A 80 1.77 2.79 21.57
CA THR A 80 1.48 4.17 21.18
C THR A 80 2.70 5.04 21.46
N THR A 81 3.10 5.86 20.50
CA THR A 81 4.18 6.84 20.65
C THR A 81 3.74 8.21 20.15
N VAL A 82 4.46 9.25 20.55
CA VAL A 82 4.23 10.64 20.14
C VAL A 82 5.53 11.21 19.60
N VAL A 83 5.52 11.65 18.34
CA VAL A 83 6.66 12.28 17.67
C VAL A 83 6.19 13.60 17.06
N GLY A 84 6.89 14.70 17.34
CA GLY A 84 6.52 16.03 16.83
C GLY A 84 5.09 16.46 17.20
N GLY A 85 4.56 16.01 18.35
CA GLY A 85 3.18 16.30 18.78
C GLY A 85 2.10 15.43 18.13
N LYS A 86 2.47 14.53 17.22
CA LYS A 86 1.55 13.61 16.54
C LYS A 86 1.61 12.21 17.13
N THR A 87 0.44 11.61 17.35
CA THR A 87 0.31 10.25 17.90
C THR A 87 0.42 9.20 16.81
N PHE A 88 1.22 8.17 17.07
CA PHE A 88 1.38 7.01 16.21
C PHE A 88 1.07 5.72 16.97
N LYS A 89 0.27 4.85 16.36
CA LYS A 89 -0.02 3.49 16.81
C LYS A 89 0.82 2.52 16.00
N ILE A 90 1.64 1.72 16.68
CA ILE A 90 2.54 0.74 16.08
C ILE A 90 2.11 -0.66 16.53
N PHE A 91 1.68 -1.49 15.58
CA PHE A 91 1.15 -2.84 15.84
C PHE A 91 2.22 -3.91 15.57
N ASN A 92 2.27 -4.93 16.43
CA ASN A 92 3.18 -6.09 16.35
C ASN A 92 4.68 -5.73 16.33
N ALA A 93 5.05 -4.64 16.99
CA ALA A 93 6.43 -4.21 17.09
C ALA A 93 7.02 -4.51 18.48
N ASN A 94 8.30 -4.90 18.51
CA ASN A 94 9.09 -4.88 19.74
C ASN A 94 9.69 -3.49 19.97
N GLY A 95 10.28 -3.25 21.15
CA GLY A 95 10.84 -1.94 21.51
C GLY A 95 11.92 -1.41 20.54
N ALA A 96 12.73 -2.30 19.95
CA ALA A 96 13.76 -1.89 18.99
C ALA A 96 13.15 -1.38 17.66
N ILE A 97 12.08 -2.03 17.18
CA ILE A 97 11.33 -1.59 16.01
C ILE A 97 10.66 -0.24 16.29
N VAL A 98 10.00 -0.09 17.44
CA VAL A 98 9.37 1.17 17.87
C VAL A 98 10.38 2.31 17.88
N THR A 99 11.51 2.11 18.56
CA THR A 99 12.61 3.11 18.64
C THR A 99 13.10 3.48 17.24
N LYS A 100 13.26 2.50 16.34
CA LYS A 100 13.70 2.77 14.97
C LYS A 100 12.71 3.64 14.20
N ILE A 101 11.41 3.37 14.32
CA ILE A 101 10.37 4.17 13.68
C ILE A 101 10.38 5.60 14.25
N GLU A 102 10.48 5.76 15.57
CA GLU A 102 10.57 7.07 16.22
C GLU A 102 11.77 7.88 15.73
N GLU A 103 12.96 7.27 15.68
CA GLU A 103 14.16 7.92 15.14
C GLU A 103 13.94 8.45 13.71
N ILE A 104 13.29 7.66 12.84
CA ILE A 104 12.99 8.05 11.45
C ILE A 104 11.98 9.18 11.39
N LEU A 105 10.91 9.12 12.19
CA LEU A 105 9.89 10.17 12.23
C LEU A 105 10.45 11.48 12.79
N SER A 106 11.38 11.41 13.75
CA SER A 106 11.94 12.58 14.44
C SER A 106 12.77 13.51 13.55
N VAL A 107 13.23 13.02 12.39
CA VAL A 107 14.05 13.79 11.45
C VAL A 107 13.26 14.33 10.26
N LEU A 108 11.96 14.07 10.18
CA LEU A 108 11.13 14.58 9.10
C LEU A 108 10.87 16.09 9.30
N PRO A 109 10.82 16.87 8.21
CA PRO A 109 10.20 18.19 8.24
C PRO A 109 8.76 18.10 8.78
N ALA A 110 8.31 19.12 9.53
CA ALA A 110 7.01 19.10 10.19
C ALA A 110 5.85 18.80 9.23
N ALA A 111 5.80 19.49 8.08
CA ALA A 111 4.80 19.25 7.05
C ALA A 111 4.82 17.81 6.52
N TYR A 112 5.99 17.18 6.42
CA TYR A 112 6.09 15.79 5.96
C TYR A 112 5.63 14.82 7.06
N LEU A 113 5.95 15.10 8.32
CA LEU A 113 5.45 14.34 9.46
C LEU A 113 3.90 14.37 9.54
N ASP A 114 3.29 15.51 9.21
CA ASP A 114 1.84 15.68 9.20
C ASP A 114 1.14 14.85 8.10
N ALA A 115 1.83 14.54 7.01
CA ALA A 115 1.34 13.68 5.94
C ALA A 115 1.37 12.18 6.31
N VAL A 116 2.28 11.74 7.20
CA VAL A 116 2.43 10.33 7.60
C VAL A 116 1.14 9.79 8.23
N PRO A 117 0.68 8.56 7.93
CA PRO A 117 -0.48 7.99 8.62
C PRO A 117 -0.15 7.73 10.11
N GLY A 118 -1.18 7.79 10.95
CA GLY A 118 -1.02 7.50 12.38
C GLY A 118 -0.76 6.02 12.69
N ASN A 119 -0.88 5.12 11.70
CA ASN A 119 -0.81 3.67 11.92
C ASN A 119 0.39 3.04 11.21
N PHE A 120 1.21 2.32 11.98
CA PHE A 120 2.27 1.45 11.48
C PHE A 120 1.97 0.00 11.87
N ARG A 121 2.18 -0.94 10.95
CA ARG A 121 1.89 -2.36 11.17
C ARG A 121 3.10 -3.20 10.80
N ILE A 122 3.51 -4.12 11.68
CA ILE A 122 4.50 -5.14 11.34
C ILE A 122 3.75 -6.39 10.86
N GLY A 123 3.98 -6.78 9.61
CA GLY A 123 3.22 -7.84 8.95
C GLY A 123 3.56 -8.00 7.46
N ASN A 124 2.70 -8.65 6.70
CA ASN A 124 2.91 -8.93 5.28
C ASN A 124 2.41 -7.77 4.40
N PRO A 125 3.31 -7.02 3.74
CA PRO A 125 2.92 -5.86 2.94
C PRO A 125 2.13 -6.21 1.67
N ARG A 126 2.24 -7.44 1.17
CA ARG A 126 1.58 -7.85 -0.10
C ARG A 126 0.08 -8.05 0.05
N ASN A 127 -0.35 -8.57 1.18
CA ASN A 127 -1.76 -8.87 1.44
C ASN A 127 -2.36 -8.05 2.60
N GLY A 128 -1.53 -7.29 3.32
CA GLY A 128 -1.99 -6.51 4.45
C GLY A 128 -2.40 -7.39 5.63
N ASN A 129 -1.84 -8.59 5.80
CA ASN A 129 -2.10 -9.43 6.97
C ASN A 129 -1.03 -9.26 8.04
N LYS A 130 -1.37 -9.48 9.31
CA LYS A 130 -0.37 -9.54 10.41
C LYS A 130 0.65 -10.67 10.25
N ASN A 131 0.25 -11.76 9.59
CA ASN A 131 1.07 -12.96 9.43
C ASN A 131 1.87 -12.88 8.13
N VAL A 132 3.17 -13.11 8.25
CA VAL A 132 4.05 -13.38 7.12
C VAL A 132 4.00 -14.86 6.79
N THR A 133 3.54 -15.19 5.59
CA THR A 133 3.78 -16.50 5.00
C THR A 133 5.18 -16.43 4.41
N THR A 134 6.05 -17.38 4.75
CA THR A 134 7.51 -17.41 4.52
C THR A 134 7.99 -17.25 3.05
N GLU A 135 7.08 -17.06 2.10
CA GLU A 135 7.35 -16.79 0.70
C GLU A 135 6.93 -15.35 0.34
N GLY A 136 7.89 -14.48 0.05
CA GLY A 136 7.59 -13.12 -0.39
C GLY A 136 8.80 -12.20 -0.50
N THR A 137 8.60 -11.06 -1.16
CA THR A 137 9.55 -9.93 -1.15
C THR A 137 9.51 -9.28 0.22
N VAL A 138 10.68 -9.13 0.86
CA VAL A 138 10.85 -8.33 2.07
C VAL A 138 10.81 -6.85 1.69
N GLY A 139 10.05 -6.03 2.43
CA GLY A 139 9.90 -4.63 2.11
C GLY A 139 8.77 -3.94 2.87
N GLY A 140 8.34 -2.80 2.34
CA GLY A 140 7.23 -2.00 2.82
C GLY A 140 6.00 -2.13 1.93
N GLY A 141 4.89 -1.62 2.44
CA GLY A 141 3.73 -1.28 1.64
C GLY A 141 2.90 -0.25 2.40
N SER A 142 2.00 0.42 1.67
CA SER A 142 1.14 1.42 2.28
C SER A 142 -0.27 1.33 1.72
N ARG A 143 -1.24 1.50 2.62
CA ARG A 143 -2.64 1.73 2.24
C ARG A 143 -2.87 3.22 2.30
N ARG A 144 -3.03 3.83 1.12
CA ARG A 144 -3.18 5.28 0.94
C ARG A 144 -4.51 5.53 0.26
N CYS A 145 -5.38 6.33 0.89
CA CYS A 145 -6.63 6.72 0.28
C CYS A 145 -6.39 7.93 -0.62
N PHE A 146 -7.09 8.00 -1.76
CA PHE A 146 -7.03 9.13 -2.68
C PHE A 146 -7.37 10.44 -1.97
N VAL A 147 -8.51 10.46 -1.26
CA VAL A 147 -8.82 11.47 -0.24
C VAL A 147 -8.38 10.95 1.12
N LYS A 148 -7.66 11.78 1.87
CA LYS A 148 -7.12 11.42 3.20
C LYS A 148 -8.18 10.87 4.13
N ASN A 149 -7.93 9.66 4.63
CA ASN A 149 -8.72 9.06 5.69
C ASN A 149 -7.81 8.33 6.67
N ILE A 150 -7.53 8.99 7.80
CA ILE A 150 -6.57 8.53 8.81
C ILE A 150 -6.92 7.18 9.43
N GLU A 151 -8.20 6.82 9.46
CA GLU A 151 -8.64 5.55 10.04
C GLU A 151 -8.28 4.38 9.12
N TYR A 152 -8.27 4.60 7.81
CA TYR A 152 -8.03 3.58 6.79
C TYR A 152 -6.57 3.50 6.34
N GLU A 153 -5.78 4.52 6.63
CA GLU A 153 -4.41 4.64 6.17
C GLU A 153 -3.42 3.99 7.14
N TYR A 154 -2.43 3.31 6.57
CA TYR A 154 -1.33 2.74 7.33
C TYR A 154 -0.09 2.50 6.46
N ILE A 155 1.06 2.45 7.12
CA ILE A 155 2.29 1.84 6.59
C ILE A 155 2.41 0.44 7.18
N ILE A 156 2.71 -0.55 6.34
CA ILE A 156 2.99 -1.93 6.74
C ILE A 156 4.41 -2.31 6.36
N LEU A 157 5.12 -2.94 7.29
CA LEU A 157 6.51 -3.31 7.13
C LEU A 157 6.67 -4.80 7.37
N HIS A 158 7.38 -5.47 6.48
CA HIS A 158 7.77 -6.84 6.71
C HIS A 158 8.73 -6.91 7.92
N PRO A 159 8.54 -7.83 8.89
CA PRO A 159 9.38 -7.92 10.09
C PRO A 159 10.87 -8.09 9.75
N GLU A 160 11.17 -8.80 8.66
CA GLU A 160 12.55 -9.03 8.23
C GLU A 160 13.26 -7.77 7.72
N VAL A 161 12.56 -6.67 7.44
CA VAL A 161 13.17 -5.36 7.13
C VAL A 161 14.07 -4.88 8.26
N PHE A 162 13.81 -5.30 9.51
CA PHE A 162 14.57 -4.90 10.68
C PHE A 162 15.70 -5.86 11.05
N THR A 163 15.75 -7.04 10.44
CA THR A 163 16.68 -8.11 10.82
C THR A 163 17.60 -8.56 9.69
N LEU A 164 17.15 -8.48 8.43
CA LEU A 164 17.97 -8.84 7.28
C LEU A 164 19.00 -7.76 6.96
N ARG A 165 20.25 -8.18 6.78
CA ARG A 165 21.37 -7.28 6.46
C ARG A 165 21.24 -6.61 5.09
N SER A 166 20.53 -7.24 4.15
CA SER A 166 20.28 -6.67 2.81
C SER A 166 19.27 -5.54 2.81
N GLU A 167 18.49 -5.40 3.89
CA GLU A 167 17.44 -4.40 4.03
C GLU A 167 17.92 -3.22 4.88
N ASP A 168 17.43 -2.02 4.58
CA ASP A 168 17.59 -0.85 5.46
C ASP A 168 16.19 -0.35 5.86
N PRO A 169 15.78 -0.52 7.13
CA PRO A 169 14.46 -0.07 7.59
C PRO A 169 14.25 1.42 7.37
N ILE A 170 15.31 2.22 7.38
CA ILE A 170 15.23 3.66 7.15
C ILE A 170 14.82 3.95 5.71
N LEU A 171 15.43 3.26 4.74
CA LEU A 171 15.07 3.44 3.34
C LEU A 171 13.63 2.99 3.08
N THR A 172 13.27 1.82 3.58
CA THR A 172 11.90 1.27 3.42
C THR A 172 10.85 2.20 4.01
N ILE A 173 11.02 2.64 5.25
CA ILE A 173 10.03 3.50 5.92
C ILE A 173 9.95 4.88 5.24
N LEU A 174 11.09 5.49 4.87
CA LEU A 174 11.08 6.78 4.21
C LEU A 174 10.46 6.73 2.81
N HIS A 175 10.64 5.62 2.09
CA HIS A 175 9.97 5.39 0.81
C HIS A 175 8.46 5.35 0.99
N GLU A 176 7.96 4.56 1.95
CA GLU A 176 6.52 4.50 2.24
C GLU A 176 5.95 5.85 2.68
N ILE A 177 6.67 6.60 3.51
CA ILE A 177 6.33 7.98 3.90
C ILE A 177 6.24 8.88 2.67
N GLY A 178 7.21 8.78 1.76
CA GLY A 178 7.28 9.62 0.58
C GLY A 178 6.03 9.52 -0.29
N HIS A 179 5.39 8.35 -0.33
CA HIS A 179 4.10 8.22 -1.01
C HIS A 179 2.94 8.96 -0.34
N PHE A 180 2.91 9.02 1.00
CA PHE A 180 1.89 9.81 1.71
C PHE A 180 2.12 11.30 1.53
N VAL A 181 3.38 11.74 1.53
CA VAL A 181 3.76 13.12 1.22
C VAL A 181 3.36 13.49 -0.21
N ASP A 182 3.65 12.63 -1.19
CA ASP A 182 3.25 12.83 -2.58
C ASP A 182 1.73 12.95 -2.72
N ARG A 183 0.96 12.07 -2.05
CA ARG A 183 -0.50 12.15 -2.03
C ARG A 183 -0.97 13.47 -1.43
N GLU A 184 -0.50 13.81 -0.24
CA GLU A 184 -0.96 14.99 0.51
C GLU A 184 -0.77 16.28 -0.29
N TYR A 185 0.33 16.34 -1.04
CA TYR A 185 0.78 17.57 -1.68
C TYR A 185 0.74 17.56 -3.20
N GLY A 186 0.37 16.45 -3.81
CA GLY A 186 0.24 16.30 -5.27
C GLY A 186 1.53 16.58 -6.03
N ILE A 187 2.70 16.28 -5.45
CA ILE A 187 4.00 16.68 -6.00
C ILE A 187 4.18 16.09 -7.40
N SER A 188 4.08 14.77 -7.52
CA SER A 188 4.22 14.04 -8.78
C SER A 188 3.22 14.56 -9.83
N GLN A 189 1.95 14.73 -9.44
CA GLN A 189 0.88 15.16 -10.32
C GLN A 189 1.08 16.59 -10.84
N SER A 190 1.54 17.51 -9.99
CA SER A 190 1.78 18.91 -10.37
C SER A 190 2.94 19.08 -11.35
N LEU A 191 3.87 18.11 -11.39
CA LEU A 191 5.10 18.17 -12.17
C LEU A 191 5.03 17.40 -13.49
N LEU A 192 3.94 16.67 -13.76
CA LEU A 192 3.85 15.83 -14.96
C LEU A 192 3.94 16.62 -16.26
N SER A 193 3.43 17.85 -16.31
CA SER A 193 3.51 18.67 -17.53
C SER A 193 4.94 19.12 -17.85
N GLU A 194 5.77 19.35 -16.83
CA GLU A 194 7.12 19.88 -16.99
C GLU A 194 8.21 18.79 -17.02
N HIS A 195 8.00 17.70 -16.26
CA HIS A 195 9.02 16.68 -16.04
C HIS A 195 8.61 15.28 -16.56
N SER A 196 7.61 15.17 -17.44
CA SER A 196 7.13 13.89 -17.97
C SER A 196 8.23 12.95 -18.43
N ASP A 197 9.19 13.45 -19.23
CA ASP A 197 10.30 12.65 -19.75
C ASP A 197 11.30 12.22 -18.66
N HIS A 198 11.54 13.07 -17.66
CA HIS A 198 12.38 12.71 -16.51
C HIS A 198 11.76 11.57 -15.71
N PHE A 199 10.46 11.66 -15.41
CA PHE A 199 9.71 10.60 -14.71
C PHE A 199 9.70 9.30 -15.52
N ARG A 200 9.40 9.37 -16.83
CA ARG A 200 9.40 8.22 -17.73
C ARG A 200 10.76 7.53 -17.77
N THR A 201 11.84 8.30 -17.88
CA THR A 201 13.21 7.78 -17.93
C THR A 201 13.61 7.13 -16.61
N TYR A 202 13.30 7.78 -15.50
CA TYR A 202 13.56 7.24 -14.17
C TYR A 202 12.84 5.90 -13.97
N LEU A 203 11.54 5.85 -14.25
CA LEU A 203 10.69 4.66 -14.11
C LEU A 203 11.11 3.51 -15.03
N ALA A 204 11.70 3.79 -16.20
CA ALA A 204 12.23 2.75 -17.09
C ALA A 204 13.38 1.95 -16.44
N SER A 205 14.14 2.58 -15.54
CA SER A 205 15.22 1.94 -14.76
C SER A 205 14.78 1.47 -13.37
N TYR A 206 13.51 1.68 -13.01
CA TYR A 206 12.98 1.33 -11.71
C TYR A 206 12.57 -0.15 -11.64
N HIS A 207 13.06 -0.83 -10.59
CA HIS A 207 12.86 -2.26 -10.35
C HIS A 207 11.89 -2.56 -9.20
N GLY A 208 11.16 -1.55 -8.70
CA GLY A 208 10.12 -1.77 -7.69
C GLY A 208 8.89 -2.49 -8.24
N ASP A 209 8.05 -3.00 -7.32
CA ASP A 209 6.83 -3.72 -7.66
C ASP A 209 5.75 -2.81 -8.27
N SER A 210 5.76 -1.52 -7.91
CA SER A 210 4.92 -0.45 -8.48
C SER A 210 5.72 0.43 -9.44
N ARG A 211 5.03 1.11 -10.36
CA ARG A 211 5.66 1.93 -11.42
C ARG A 211 4.93 3.26 -11.66
N GLY A 212 4.31 3.81 -10.61
CA GLY A 212 3.63 5.10 -10.70
C GLY A 212 4.61 6.27 -10.56
N ASN A 213 4.19 7.47 -10.97
CA ASN A 213 5.00 8.68 -10.83
C ASN A 213 5.30 9.02 -9.35
N ASP A 214 4.41 8.58 -8.45
CA ASP A 214 4.58 8.66 -7.00
C ASP A 214 5.79 7.87 -6.49
N GLU A 215 6.23 6.81 -7.19
CA GLU A 215 7.48 6.08 -6.88
C GLU A 215 8.71 6.97 -6.99
N VAL A 216 8.72 7.88 -7.97
CA VAL A 216 9.84 8.77 -8.24
C VAL A 216 9.99 9.76 -7.09
N ILE A 217 8.88 10.34 -6.64
CA ILE A 217 8.85 11.25 -5.49
C ILE A 217 9.17 10.50 -4.20
N ALA A 218 8.62 9.31 -3.99
CA ALA A 218 8.91 8.49 -2.82
C ALA A 218 10.41 8.13 -2.72
N GLN A 219 11.04 7.76 -3.84
CA GLN A 219 12.49 7.53 -3.91
C GLN A 219 13.29 8.82 -3.65
N GLY A 220 12.84 9.95 -4.20
CA GLY A 220 13.48 11.25 -3.97
C GLY A 220 13.49 11.65 -2.50
N ILE A 221 12.34 11.58 -1.83
CA ILE A 221 12.20 11.87 -0.40
C ILE A 221 13.07 10.91 0.42
N MET A 222 13.03 9.62 0.10
CA MET A 222 13.84 8.59 0.76
C MET A 222 15.33 8.93 0.72
N TYR A 223 15.89 9.19 -0.47
CA TYR A 223 17.31 9.50 -0.61
C TYR A 223 17.68 10.85 0.02
N TYR A 224 16.84 11.87 -0.16
CA TYR A 224 17.09 13.19 0.40
C TYR A 224 17.16 13.16 1.93
N ILE A 225 16.13 12.61 2.59
CA ILE A 225 16.06 12.58 4.05
C ILE A 225 17.16 11.69 4.61
N LYS A 226 17.39 10.51 4.00
CA LYS A 226 18.47 9.61 4.40
C LYS A 226 19.84 10.29 4.33
N GLY A 227 20.14 10.99 3.23
CA GLY A 227 21.44 11.63 3.05
C GLY A 227 21.62 12.90 3.86
N THR A 228 20.55 13.65 4.12
CA THR A 228 20.64 14.94 4.86
C THR A 228 20.69 14.75 6.37
N TYR A 229 19.85 13.86 6.91
CA TYR A 229 19.61 13.78 8.36
C TYR A 229 20.27 12.57 9.03
N TRP A 230 20.53 11.49 8.29
CA TRP A 230 21.12 10.29 8.88
C TRP A 230 22.64 10.34 9.12
N PRO A 231 23.47 11.11 8.36
CA PRO A 231 24.86 11.33 8.73
C PRO A 231 24.99 12.14 10.03
N ARG A 232 24.05 13.06 10.30
CA ARG A 232 24.02 13.88 11.53
C ARG A 232 23.69 13.05 12.78
N MET A 233 22.87 12.01 12.66
CA MET A 233 22.60 11.09 13.77
C MET A 233 23.74 10.10 14.06
N ARG A 234 24.74 9.96 13.18
CA ARG A 234 25.76 8.90 13.26
C ARG A 234 27.21 9.33 13.51
N ARG A 235 27.52 10.63 13.68
CA ARG A 235 28.80 11.24 14.16
C ARG A 235 29.27 12.39 13.24
N GLY A 236 28.61 13.54 13.31
CA GLY A 236 29.37 14.80 13.32
C GLY A 236 29.24 15.78 12.16
N GLU A 237 28.90 15.38 10.92
CA GLU A 237 28.67 16.38 9.85
C GLU A 237 27.90 15.76 8.67
N PRO A 238 26.93 16.48 8.06
CA PRO A 238 26.24 16.01 6.86
C PRO A 238 27.22 15.92 5.68
N ILE A 239 27.24 14.77 5.00
CA ILE A 239 27.95 14.65 3.72
C ILE A 239 27.11 15.38 2.68
N PRO A 240 27.67 16.28 1.85
CA PRO A 240 26.93 16.92 0.78
C PRO A 240 26.29 15.87 -0.13
N LEU A 241 24.98 15.97 -0.33
CA LEU A 241 24.25 15.14 -1.28
C LEU A 241 24.86 15.33 -2.67
N ARG A 242 25.30 14.23 -3.30
CA ARG A 242 25.80 14.24 -4.67
C ARG A 242 24.78 13.54 -5.55
N ALA A 243 24.55 14.11 -6.73
CA ALA A 243 23.69 13.49 -7.74
C ALA A 243 24.20 12.08 -8.09
N THR A 244 23.29 11.13 -8.14
CA THR A 244 23.55 9.75 -8.58
C THR A 244 22.50 9.35 -9.62
N THR A 245 22.67 8.21 -10.29
CA THR A 245 21.64 7.68 -11.20
C THR A 245 20.30 7.43 -10.47
N ARG A 246 20.35 7.02 -9.19
CA ARG A 246 19.15 6.75 -8.38
C ARG A 246 18.58 7.99 -7.69
N PHE A 247 19.37 9.05 -7.57
CA PHE A 247 18.92 10.33 -7.02
C PHE A 247 19.56 11.46 -7.82
N PRO A 248 19.05 11.74 -9.03
CA PRO A 248 19.61 12.73 -9.94
C PRO A 248 19.34 14.16 -9.45
N GLN A 249 20.12 15.12 -9.96
CA GLN A 249 20.05 16.51 -9.50
C GLN A 249 18.63 17.11 -9.62
N TRP A 250 17.95 16.91 -10.74
CA TRP A 250 16.60 17.45 -10.95
C TRP A 250 15.59 16.94 -9.90
N LEU A 251 15.73 15.68 -9.45
CA LEU A 251 14.87 15.11 -8.41
C LEU A 251 15.23 15.68 -7.04
N MET A 252 16.52 15.88 -6.77
CA MET A 252 16.98 16.57 -5.57
C MET A 252 16.42 17.99 -5.47
N ASP A 253 16.46 18.74 -6.58
CA ASP A 253 15.96 20.12 -6.64
C ASP A 253 14.46 20.17 -6.36
N ILE A 254 13.67 19.25 -6.93
CA ILE A 254 12.23 19.12 -6.63
C ILE A 254 12.00 18.93 -5.13
N ILE A 255 12.68 17.97 -4.49
CA ILE A 255 12.46 17.66 -3.08
C ILE A 255 12.90 18.82 -2.18
N VAL A 256 14.03 19.46 -2.48
CA VAL A 256 14.53 20.63 -1.72
C VAL A 256 13.55 21.79 -1.83
N ASN A 257 13.10 22.12 -3.04
CA ASN A 257 12.16 23.22 -3.27
C ASN A 257 10.82 22.95 -2.58
N ASP A 258 10.34 21.71 -2.65
CA ASP A 258 9.10 21.31 -1.98
C ASP A 258 9.19 21.50 -0.46
N ILE A 259 10.25 20.99 0.18
CA ILE A 259 10.47 21.16 1.64
C ILE A 259 10.56 22.64 2.02
N ASN A 260 11.33 23.43 1.26
CA ASN A 260 11.51 24.87 1.53
C ASN A 260 10.20 25.65 1.38
N SER A 261 9.34 25.27 0.43
CA SER A 261 8.04 25.93 0.23
C SER A 261 7.02 25.69 1.37
N ARG A 262 7.34 24.75 2.27
CA ARG A 262 6.47 24.29 3.36
C ARG A 262 7.02 24.59 4.76
N SER A 263 8.19 25.23 4.82
CA SER A 263 8.92 25.55 6.06
C SER A 263 8.64 26.96 6.55
#